data_AF-A0A150WRV4-F1
#
_entry.id   AF-A0A150WRV4-F1
#
_cell.length_a   1.000
_cell.length_b   1.000
_cell.length_c   1.000
_cell.angle_alpha   90.00
_cell.angle_beta   90.00
_cell.angle_gamma   90.00
#
_symmetry.space_group_name_H-M   'P 1'
#
loop_
_entity.id
_entity.type
_entity.pdbx_description
1 polymer ?
#
loop_
_entity_poly.entity_id
_entity_poly.type
_entity_poly.pdbx_seq_one_letter_code
_entity_poly.pdbx_strand_id
1 'polypeptide(L)'
;MKITKVLLSFAVVAISLFAVAQSVSVKTIEEYNSLLPVWGTSWSPGAKSINGYYPTFYTGFAMRQQAPERIHVRVSRGNQTRISVILDDQALTDYAFDLVKRYEVYRALTKGPGAKLNVNPSGSKLLPQLDLYNQIIESPNYDILGLVDRASKGAESAESTYAKSLNILRALNPGRVFILNLNLAQEFAKWKTQVQQSSGGNAAKITGNPQETIIAINTLLFGRVNYTQKPSADVMAKLTKAITLATNGASDNEFTMAALDLFVAVTGSKYDFKVVNNQGHWQKALQCSSASSCYLSYPEFTAIYPTGSVEEKTSDEFGNRINAFSTPGLWQFLSRSGGREVDNIRNEPYYGFAPKMDYQDIGNGFHNPAVRFWDPSKAVKQALGLNPGHNTYWAVKRGGVSHGCLRFSIGGVWEFRQIIPVENSKMTQVSFFGNRAQDFDLYDIDGSGELKVMGTEYFISYGLQGADSTARREGKGLEINADKKYDFYVDLYGAKNVFSLNEKQEYVFANPRISLPSYLDFKKASVSTRLQIPGQYRLYEQAYEKDKVQMYAIGEMTPQNKLIARLMGRVRGCAPTSNKQQCGEAAFDQELKSLVK
;
A
#
# COMPACT_ATOMS: atom_id res chain seq x y z
N MET A 1 48.67 20.57 -14.48
CA MET A 1 48.32 19.53 -13.49
C MET A 1 47.06 18.82 -13.94
N LYS A 2 47.17 17.55 -14.36
CA LYS A 2 46.06 16.71 -14.81
C LYS A 2 45.33 16.17 -13.57
N ILE A 3 44.05 16.51 -13.40
CA ILE A 3 43.20 15.98 -12.33
C ILE A 3 42.51 14.74 -12.87
N THR A 4 42.92 13.59 -12.34
CA THR A 4 42.39 12.27 -12.64
C THR A 4 41.00 12.13 -12.04
N LYS A 5 39.99 11.92 -12.89
CA LYS A 5 38.63 11.55 -12.48
C LYS A 5 38.65 10.14 -11.89
N VAL A 6 38.25 9.99 -10.63
CA VAL A 6 37.94 8.69 -10.02
C VAL A 6 36.50 8.35 -10.37
N LEU A 7 36.30 7.43 -11.31
CA LEU A 7 35.03 6.72 -11.50
C LEU A 7 34.93 5.62 -10.44
N LEU A 8 33.95 5.73 -9.53
CA LEU A 8 33.54 4.61 -8.69
C LEU A 8 32.60 3.72 -9.50
N SER A 9 33.15 2.67 -10.12
CA SER A 9 32.36 1.60 -10.74
C SER A 9 31.86 0.66 -9.65
N PHE A 10 30.54 0.64 -9.41
CA PHE A 10 29.90 -0.45 -8.67
C PHE A 10 30.02 -1.74 -9.49
N ALA A 11 30.99 -2.58 -9.14
CA ALA A 11 31.08 -3.95 -9.64
C ALA A 11 30.00 -4.78 -8.93
N VAL A 12 28.84 -4.94 -9.57
CA VAL A 12 27.89 -5.99 -9.22
C VAL A 12 28.53 -7.32 -9.59
N VAL A 13 28.97 -8.08 -8.58
CA VAL A 13 29.43 -9.45 -8.75
C VAL A 13 28.22 -10.29 -9.15
N ALA A 14 28.07 -10.50 -10.45
CA ALA A 14 27.11 -11.43 -11.02
C ALA A 14 27.59 -12.86 -10.76
N ILE A 15 27.11 -13.48 -9.68
CA ILE A 15 27.26 -14.92 -9.48
C ILE A 15 26.29 -15.62 -10.44
N SER A 16 26.81 -16.04 -11.58
CA SER A 16 26.14 -16.93 -12.52
C SER A 16 26.18 -18.37 -12.00
N LEU A 17 25.11 -18.83 -11.36
CA LEU A 17 24.88 -20.23 -11.03
C LEU A 17 23.43 -20.60 -11.34
N PHE A 18 23.14 -21.19 -12.50
CA PHE A 18 21.88 -21.94 -12.67
C PHE A 18 22.05 -23.11 -13.65
N ALA A 19 22.15 -24.31 -13.07
CA ALA A 19 21.69 -25.56 -13.64
C ALA A 19 20.67 -26.17 -12.67
N VAL A 20 19.50 -26.52 -13.20
CA VAL A 20 18.48 -27.49 -12.74
C VAL A 20 18.33 -27.72 -11.22
N ALA A 21 17.19 -27.30 -10.67
CA ALA A 21 16.52 -27.87 -9.48
C ALA A 21 17.41 -28.29 -8.28
N GLN A 22 18.28 -27.40 -7.80
CA GLN A 22 18.77 -27.47 -6.42
C GLN A 22 17.84 -26.63 -5.54
N SER A 23 17.42 -27.20 -4.41
CA SER A 23 16.63 -26.55 -3.37
C SER A 23 17.36 -25.30 -2.88
N VAL A 24 17.02 -24.13 -3.44
CA VAL A 24 17.56 -22.87 -2.95
C VAL A 24 17.02 -22.69 -1.53
N SER A 25 17.92 -22.81 -0.56
CA SER A 25 17.59 -22.59 0.84
C SER A 25 17.66 -21.09 1.14
N VAL A 26 16.60 -20.54 1.72
CA VAL A 26 16.56 -19.15 2.20
C VAL A 26 16.28 -19.14 3.69
N LYS A 27 17.00 -18.30 4.43
CA LYS A 27 16.85 -18.10 5.88
C LYS A 27 16.39 -16.69 6.21
N THR A 28 16.59 -15.75 5.29
CA THR A 28 16.31 -14.32 5.45
C THR A 28 15.43 -13.76 4.33
N ILE A 29 14.76 -12.66 4.59
CA ILE A 29 13.91 -11.97 3.61
C ILE A 29 14.74 -11.38 2.47
N GLU A 30 15.99 -10.98 2.74
CA GLU A 30 16.94 -10.49 1.74
C GLU A 30 17.29 -11.58 0.73
N GLU A 31 17.57 -12.79 1.22
CA GLU A 31 17.81 -13.96 0.36
C GLU A 31 16.56 -14.29 -0.47
N TYR A 32 15.36 -14.31 0.13
CA TYR A 32 14.11 -14.51 -0.63
C TYR A 32 13.98 -13.42 -1.71
N ASN A 33 14.07 -12.14 -1.36
CA ASN A 33 13.94 -11.04 -2.30
C ASN A 33 14.98 -11.08 -3.43
N SER A 34 16.19 -11.60 -3.18
CA SER A 34 17.25 -11.73 -4.19
C SER A 34 16.93 -12.72 -5.31
N LEU A 35 16.03 -13.68 -5.05
CA LEU A 35 15.60 -14.71 -6.01
C LEU A 35 14.42 -14.27 -6.87
N LEU A 36 13.85 -13.09 -6.60
CA LEU A 36 12.69 -12.58 -7.30
C LEU A 36 13.09 -11.56 -8.38
N PRO A 37 12.35 -11.50 -9.50
CA PRO A 37 12.48 -10.44 -10.48
C PRO A 37 12.45 -9.06 -9.84
N VAL A 38 13.28 -8.15 -10.38
CA VAL A 38 13.43 -6.81 -9.81
C VAL A 38 12.10 -6.07 -9.77
N TRP A 39 11.34 -6.20 -10.86
CA TRP A 39 10.01 -5.65 -11.07
C TRP A 39 9.15 -6.73 -11.74
N GLY A 40 7.88 -6.84 -11.34
CA GLY A 40 6.93 -7.75 -11.97
C GLY A 40 7.13 -9.24 -11.67
N THR A 41 6.50 -10.08 -12.49
CA THR A 41 6.48 -11.55 -12.32
C THR A 41 6.69 -12.26 -13.66
N SER A 42 7.46 -13.35 -13.71
CA SER A 42 7.71 -14.12 -14.94
C SER A 42 7.43 -15.61 -14.77
N TRP A 43 7.10 -16.28 -15.87
CA TRP A 43 6.84 -17.73 -15.90
C TRP A 43 7.02 -18.31 -17.30
N SER A 44 6.95 -19.64 -17.41
CA SER A 44 6.66 -20.34 -18.65
C SER A 44 5.39 -21.19 -18.51
N PRO A 45 4.38 -21.00 -19.38
CA PRO A 45 3.18 -21.82 -19.34
C PRO A 45 3.48 -23.30 -19.60
N GLY A 46 2.70 -24.16 -18.95
CA GLY A 46 2.73 -25.60 -19.12
C GLY A 46 1.31 -26.13 -19.31
N ALA A 47 1.13 -27.43 -19.08
CA ALA A 47 -0.18 -28.06 -19.12
C ALA A 47 -1.14 -27.39 -18.12
N LYS A 48 -2.42 -27.27 -18.50
CA LYS A 48 -3.50 -26.69 -17.68
C LYS A 48 -3.33 -25.20 -17.34
N SER A 49 -2.46 -24.48 -18.04
CA SER A 49 -2.55 -23.02 -18.08
C SER A 49 -3.81 -22.59 -18.85
N ILE A 50 -4.49 -21.54 -18.38
CA ILE A 50 -5.69 -21.03 -19.03
C ILE A 50 -5.26 -19.91 -19.98
N ASN A 51 -5.20 -20.18 -21.28
CA ASN A 51 -4.65 -19.26 -22.29
C ASN A 51 -3.21 -18.78 -21.97
N GLY A 52 -2.40 -19.65 -21.38
CA GLY A 52 -1.04 -19.32 -20.93
C GLY A 52 -0.98 -18.55 -19.60
N TYR A 53 -2.10 -18.32 -18.93
CA TYR A 53 -2.17 -17.67 -17.63
C TYR A 53 -2.39 -18.69 -16.50
N TYR A 54 -1.90 -18.33 -15.32
CA TYR A 54 -2.14 -19.05 -14.08
C TYR A 54 -2.87 -18.18 -13.07
N PRO A 55 -3.80 -18.76 -12.30
CA PRO A 55 -4.16 -18.23 -11.00
C PRO A 55 -2.95 -18.00 -10.10
N THR A 56 -3.08 -17.06 -9.17
CA THR A 56 -2.03 -16.67 -8.24
C THR A 56 -2.56 -16.55 -6.82
N PHE A 57 -1.69 -16.57 -5.81
CA PHE A 57 -2.00 -16.13 -4.45
C PHE A 57 -0.78 -15.50 -3.77
N TYR A 58 -1.03 -14.71 -2.73
CA TYR A 58 0.00 -13.94 -2.03
C TYR A 58 0.92 -14.82 -1.18
N THR A 59 2.23 -14.68 -1.34
CA THR A 59 3.27 -15.33 -0.52
C THR A 59 4.20 -14.31 0.14
N GLY A 60 3.71 -13.10 0.40
CA GLY A 60 4.44 -12.06 1.10
C GLY A 60 4.07 -11.89 2.57
N PHE A 61 4.58 -10.84 3.18
CA PHE A 61 4.63 -10.68 4.64
C PHE A 61 3.94 -9.42 5.15
N ALA A 62 3.14 -8.75 4.31
CA ALA A 62 2.30 -7.65 4.76
C ALA A 62 1.32 -8.13 5.85
N MET A 63 1.06 -7.25 6.81
CA MET A 63 0.02 -7.43 7.81
C MET A 63 -1.39 -7.33 7.22
N ARG A 64 -2.40 -7.53 8.07
CA ARG A 64 -3.80 -7.25 7.79
C ARG A 64 -4.37 -6.34 8.87
N GLN A 65 -5.19 -5.37 8.47
CA GLN A 65 -5.93 -4.48 9.35
C GLN A 65 -7.44 -4.68 9.14
N GLN A 66 -8.17 -4.94 10.22
CA GLN A 66 -9.62 -5.19 10.20
C GLN A 66 -10.44 -3.91 10.43
N ALA A 67 -9.85 -2.87 11.05
CA ALA A 67 -10.46 -1.58 11.28
C ALA A 67 -10.33 -0.69 10.02
N PRO A 68 -11.40 -0.51 9.22
CA PRO A 68 -11.30 0.20 7.94
C PRO A 68 -10.84 1.65 8.07
N GLU A 69 -11.17 2.30 9.18
CA GLU A 69 -10.82 3.69 9.48
C GLU A 69 -9.34 3.92 9.75
N ARG A 70 -8.56 2.85 9.97
CA ARG A 70 -7.11 2.85 10.18
C ARG A 70 -6.32 2.61 8.88
N ILE A 71 -7.00 2.48 7.75
CA ILE A 71 -6.40 2.24 6.42
C ILE A 71 -6.61 3.47 5.55
N HIS A 72 -5.51 4.01 5.03
CA HIS A 72 -5.54 5.19 4.16
C HIS A 72 -4.90 4.88 2.82
N VAL A 73 -5.70 4.98 1.74
CA VAL A 73 -5.25 4.69 0.39
C VAL A 73 -5.30 5.98 -0.43
N ARG A 74 -4.19 6.32 -1.09
CA ARG A 74 -4.06 7.58 -1.83
C ARG A 74 -3.34 7.38 -3.16
N VAL A 75 -3.95 7.84 -4.24
CA VAL A 75 -3.37 7.83 -5.60
C VAL A 75 -2.95 9.25 -5.96
N SER A 76 -1.73 9.45 -6.44
CA SER A 76 -1.14 10.78 -6.61
C SER A 76 -0.22 10.92 -7.82
N ARG A 77 0.08 12.18 -8.19
CA ARG A 77 0.99 12.54 -9.30
C ARG A 77 2.32 11.79 -9.22
N GLY A 78 2.81 11.34 -10.37
CA GLY A 78 3.87 10.34 -10.47
C GLY A 78 3.35 8.92 -10.67
N ASN A 79 2.02 8.73 -10.67
CA ASN A 79 1.40 7.44 -10.90
C ASN A 79 1.82 6.40 -9.84
N GLN A 80 1.62 6.75 -8.58
CA GLN A 80 1.80 5.86 -7.44
C GLN A 80 0.56 5.85 -6.55
N THR A 81 0.39 4.76 -5.82
CA THR A 81 -0.61 4.61 -4.77
C THR A 81 0.10 4.33 -3.46
N ARG A 82 -0.08 5.22 -2.47
CA ARG A 82 0.33 4.97 -1.10
C ARG A 82 -0.80 4.30 -0.34
N ILE A 83 -0.46 3.26 0.42
CA ILE A 83 -1.27 2.78 1.54
C ILE A 83 -0.50 3.05 2.83
N SER A 84 -1.14 3.71 3.79
CA SER A 84 -0.64 3.83 5.17
C SER A 84 -1.66 3.22 6.13
N VAL A 85 -1.15 2.48 7.12
CA VAL A 85 -1.96 1.67 8.03
C VAL A 85 -1.50 1.92 9.46
N ILE A 86 -2.41 2.41 10.30
CA ILE A 86 -2.20 2.47 11.75
C ILE A 86 -2.26 1.03 12.28
N LEU A 87 -1.19 0.57 12.91
CA LEU A 87 -1.09 -0.76 13.48
C LEU A 87 -1.49 -0.70 14.97
N ASP A 88 -2.69 -1.16 15.26
CA ASP A 88 -3.19 -1.29 16.63
C ASP A 88 -2.64 -2.54 17.34
N ASP A 89 -2.99 -2.68 18.63
CA ASP A 89 -2.63 -3.82 19.46
C ASP A 89 -3.10 -5.16 18.88
N GLN A 90 -4.31 -5.22 18.32
CA GLN A 90 -4.85 -6.44 17.72
C GLN A 90 -4.10 -6.84 16.44
N ALA A 91 -3.87 -5.91 15.51
CA ALA A 91 -3.20 -6.15 14.23
C ALA A 91 -1.80 -6.73 14.46
N LEU A 92 -1.07 -6.22 15.46
CA LEU A 92 0.26 -6.71 15.81
C LEU A 92 0.22 -8.01 16.61
N THR A 93 -0.69 -8.16 17.58
CA THR A 93 -0.81 -9.41 18.35
C THR A 93 -1.18 -10.59 17.44
N ASP A 94 -2.02 -10.35 16.42
CA ASP A 94 -2.46 -11.38 15.48
C ASP A 94 -1.45 -11.66 14.35
N TYR A 95 -0.45 -10.80 14.12
CA TYR A 95 0.36 -10.86 12.90
C TYR A 95 1.09 -12.19 12.67
N ALA A 96 1.77 -12.72 13.69
CA ALA A 96 2.45 -14.01 13.59
C ALA A 96 1.46 -15.17 13.37
N PHE A 97 0.28 -15.12 14.01
CA PHE A 97 -0.78 -16.10 13.82
C PHE A 97 -1.37 -16.07 12.41
N ASP A 98 -1.51 -14.88 11.81
CA ASP A 98 -1.95 -14.72 10.42
C ASP A 98 -0.97 -15.38 9.43
N LEU A 99 0.33 -15.21 9.66
CA LEU A 99 1.38 -15.87 8.87
C LEU A 99 1.30 -17.40 9.01
N VAL A 100 1.20 -17.92 10.22
CA VAL A 100 1.11 -19.37 10.45
C VAL A 100 -0.16 -19.96 9.85
N LYS A 101 -1.31 -19.29 9.98
CA LYS A 101 -2.56 -19.75 9.34
C LYS A 101 -2.43 -19.79 7.82
N ARG A 102 -1.79 -18.80 7.19
CA ARG A 102 -1.50 -18.82 5.75
C ARG A 102 -0.62 -20.00 5.36
N TYR A 103 0.46 -20.22 6.10
CA TYR A 103 1.33 -21.37 5.93
C TYR A 103 0.57 -22.71 5.99
N GLU A 104 -0.26 -22.91 7.02
CA GLU A 104 -1.05 -24.14 7.21
C GLU A 104 -2.06 -24.36 6.08
N VAL A 105 -2.84 -23.33 5.75
CA VAL A 105 -3.88 -23.39 4.71
C VAL A 105 -3.25 -23.64 3.34
N TYR A 106 -2.16 -22.94 3.01
CA TYR A 106 -1.48 -23.12 1.73
C TYR A 106 -0.90 -24.53 1.60
N ARG A 107 -0.29 -25.07 2.66
CA ARG A 107 0.20 -26.45 2.66
C ARG A 107 -0.94 -27.45 2.47
N ALA A 108 -2.05 -27.29 3.19
CA ALA A 108 -3.21 -28.18 3.08
C ALA A 108 -3.84 -28.17 1.68
N LEU A 109 -3.85 -27.02 1.00
CA LEU A 109 -4.43 -26.89 -0.34
C LEU A 109 -3.49 -27.36 -1.46
N THR A 110 -2.18 -27.49 -1.20
CA THR A 110 -1.16 -27.75 -2.25
C THR A 110 -0.40 -29.06 -2.09
N LYS A 111 -0.40 -29.68 -0.91
CA LYS A 111 0.35 -30.91 -0.61
C LYS A 111 -0.55 -31.95 0.06
N GLY A 112 -0.29 -33.24 -0.20
CA GLY A 112 -0.96 -34.38 0.42
C GLY A 112 -2.15 -34.97 -0.38
N PRO A 113 -2.68 -36.13 0.05
CA PRO A 113 -3.87 -36.72 -0.55
C PRO A 113 -5.06 -35.75 -0.47
N GLY A 114 -5.59 -35.30 -1.62
CA GLY A 114 -6.70 -34.34 -1.66
C GLY A 114 -6.32 -32.88 -1.92
N ALA A 115 -5.04 -32.58 -2.19
CA ALA A 115 -4.61 -31.24 -2.62
C ALA A 115 -5.46 -30.71 -3.78
N LYS A 116 -5.95 -29.47 -3.64
CA LYS A 116 -6.86 -28.83 -4.61
C LYS A 116 -6.11 -28.00 -5.65
N LEU A 117 -4.89 -27.56 -5.32
CA LEU A 117 -4.07 -26.64 -6.13
C LEU A 117 -2.75 -27.31 -6.50
N ASN A 118 -2.38 -27.24 -7.78
CA ASN A 118 -1.08 -27.75 -8.24
C ASN A 118 -0.10 -26.60 -8.49
N VAL A 119 0.87 -26.43 -7.59
CA VAL A 119 1.93 -25.40 -7.72
C VAL A 119 3.09 -25.80 -8.63
N ASN A 120 3.12 -27.05 -9.09
CA ASN A 120 4.12 -27.60 -10.02
C ASN A 120 3.45 -28.28 -11.23
N PRO A 121 2.68 -27.55 -12.06
CA PRO A 121 2.03 -28.15 -13.23
C PRO A 121 3.05 -28.66 -14.24
N SER A 122 2.74 -29.82 -14.86
CA SER A 122 3.63 -30.46 -15.84
C SER A 122 3.97 -29.54 -17.00
N GLY A 123 5.26 -29.50 -17.38
CA GLY A 123 5.79 -28.66 -18.46
C GLY A 123 5.85 -27.16 -18.14
N SER A 124 5.39 -26.72 -16.97
CA SER A 124 5.50 -25.32 -16.56
C SER A 124 6.87 -25.00 -15.99
N LYS A 125 7.26 -23.72 -16.04
CA LYS A 125 8.40 -23.19 -15.28
C LYS A 125 7.91 -22.01 -14.45
N LEU A 126 7.81 -22.23 -13.14
CA LEU A 126 7.31 -21.29 -12.16
C LEU A 126 8.39 -21.05 -11.11
N LEU A 127 8.40 -19.87 -10.48
CA LEU A 127 9.20 -19.66 -9.27
C LEU A 127 8.52 -20.40 -8.09
N PRO A 128 9.28 -21.13 -7.25
CA PRO A 128 8.74 -21.87 -6.10
C PRO A 128 8.50 -20.95 -4.90
N GLN A 129 7.77 -19.84 -5.10
CA GLN A 129 7.60 -18.79 -4.09
C GLN A 129 6.90 -19.29 -2.81
N LEU A 130 6.00 -20.28 -2.90
CA LEU A 130 5.40 -20.92 -1.73
C LEU A 130 6.45 -21.63 -0.87
N ASP A 131 7.39 -22.35 -1.49
CA ASP A 131 8.45 -23.02 -0.73
C ASP A 131 9.42 -21.99 -0.11
N LEU A 132 9.70 -20.88 -0.79
CA LEU A 132 10.48 -19.77 -0.20
C LEU A 132 9.75 -19.14 1.00
N TYR A 133 8.45 -18.89 0.87
CA TYR A 133 7.62 -18.41 1.99
C TYR A 133 7.64 -19.38 3.17
N ASN A 134 7.45 -20.68 2.92
CA ASN A 134 7.49 -21.71 3.96
C ASN A 134 8.82 -21.73 4.70
N GLN A 135 9.94 -21.60 3.98
CA GLN A 135 11.27 -21.55 4.60
C GLN A 135 11.46 -20.33 5.50
N ILE A 136 10.87 -19.18 5.17
CA ILE A 136 10.88 -18.00 6.06
C ILE A 136 10.03 -18.24 7.31
N ILE A 137 8.86 -18.86 7.17
CA ILE A 137 8.01 -19.20 8.31
C ILE A 137 8.70 -20.21 9.25
N GLU A 138 9.40 -21.18 8.68
CA GLU A 138 10.16 -22.22 9.38
C GLU A 138 11.54 -21.73 9.89
N SER A 139 11.98 -20.55 9.47
CA SER A 139 13.32 -20.05 9.76
C SER A 139 13.49 -19.71 11.26
N PRO A 140 14.56 -20.22 11.91
CA PRO A 140 14.87 -19.86 13.28
C PRO A 140 15.26 -18.38 13.44
N ASN A 141 15.59 -17.68 12.34
CA ASN A 141 15.93 -16.25 12.38
C ASN A 141 14.76 -15.37 12.82
N TYR A 142 13.53 -15.82 12.54
CA TYR A 142 12.30 -15.08 12.89
C TYR A 142 11.50 -15.76 14.00
N ASP A 143 11.73 -17.06 14.24
CA ASP A 143 11.06 -17.88 15.27
C ASP A 143 9.52 -17.72 15.26
N ILE A 144 8.92 -17.63 14.06
CA ILE A 144 7.48 -17.37 13.90
C ILE A 144 6.65 -18.52 14.48
N LEU A 145 6.99 -19.76 14.10
CA LEU A 145 6.30 -20.95 14.61
C LEU A 145 6.49 -21.12 16.12
N GLY A 146 7.70 -20.87 16.64
CA GLY A 146 7.97 -20.97 18.07
C GLY A 146 7.24 -19.92 18.88
N LEU A 147 7.16 -18.67 18.39
CA LEU A 147 6.33 -17.63 19.01
C LEU A 147 4.86 -18.05 19.09
N VAL A 148 4.28 -18.51 17.98
CA VAL A 148 2.88 -18.93 17.92
C VAL A 148 2.62 -20.14 18.85
N ASP A 149 3.52 -21.13 18.90
CA ASP A 149 3.39 -22.28 19.79
C ASP A 149 3.40 -21.86 21.27
N ARG A 150 4.40 -21.05 21.68
CA ARG A 150 4.52 -20.58 23.07
C ARG A 150 3.32 -19.72 23.48
N ALA A 151 2.90 -18.79 22.63
CA ALA A 151 1.73 -17.94 22.90
C ALA A 151 0.43 -18.76 22.96
N SER A 152 0.26 -19.77 22.11
CA SER A 152 -0.90 -20.69 22.15
C SER A 152 -0.98 -21.51 23.43
N LYS A 153 0.16 -21.80 24.05
CA LYS A 153 0.26 -22.50 25.34
C LYS A 153 0.21 -21.56 26.55
N GLY A 154 0.02 -20.25 26.35
CA GLY A 154 0.03 -19.26 27.43
C GLY A 154 1.42 -18.98 28.02
N ALA A 155 2.50 -19.39 27.35
CA ALA A 155 3.88 -19.15 27.78
C ALA A 155 4.44 -17.78 27.31
N GLU A 156 3.66 -17.00 26.56
CA GLU A 156 3.98 -15.63 26.14
C GLU A 156 2.86 -14.69 26.57
N SER A 157 3.22 -13.53 27.13
CA SER A 157 2.23 -12.48 27.44
C SER A 157 1.74 -11.79 26.17
N ALA A 158 0.64 -11.03 26.28
CA ALA A 158 0.14 -10.22 25.18
C ALA A 158 1.14 -9.14 24.76
N GLU A 159 1.79 -8.47 25.73
CA GLU A 159 2.85 -7.49 25.49
C GLU A 159 4.04 -8.10 24.76
N SER A 160 4.49 -9.29 25.20
CA SER A 160 5.61 -9.98 24.54
C SER A 160 5.26 -10.41 23.13
N THR A 161 4.05 -10.94 22.94
CA THR A 161 3.51 -11.32 21.63
C THR A 161 3.47 -10.12 20.68
N TYR A 162 2.91 -8.99 21.13
CA TYR A 162 2.88 -7.74 20.37
C TYR A 162 4.29 -7.29 19.97
N ALA A 163 5.22 -7.23 20.92
CA ALA A 163 6.56 -6.71 20.69
C ALA A 163 7.35 -7.60 19.73
N LYS A 164 7.28 -8.93 19.90
CA LYS A 164 7.93 -9.90 19.01
C LYS A 164 7.31 -9.88 17.61
N SER A 165 5.98 -9.84 17.50
CA SER A 165 5.30 -9.71 16.21
C SER A 165 5.66 -8.42 15.47
N LEU A 166 5.78 -7.29 16.17
CA LEU A 166 6.25 -6.03 15.57
C LEU A 166 7.68 -6.16 15.04
N ASN A 167 8.58 -6.80 15.78
CA ASN A 167 9.95 -7.05 15.33
C ASN A 167 9.98 -7.95 14.08
N ILE A 168 9.18 -9.02 14.05
CA ILE A 168 9.03 -9.89 12.89
C ILE A 168 8.50 -9.08 11.69
N LEU A 169 7.43 -8.28 11.88
CA LEU A 169 6.84 -7.45 10.82
C LEU A 169 7.88 -6.49 10.22
N ARG A 170 8.67 -5.82 11.07
CA ARG A 170 9.74 -4.91 10.65
C ARG A 170 10.83 -5.63 9.87
N ALA A 171 11.26 -6.79 10.37
CA ALA A 171 12.32 -7.57 9.74
C ALA A 171 11.89 -8.12 8.38
N LEU A 172 10.63 -8.53 8.22
CA LEU A 172 10.10 -9.07 6.96
C LEU A 172 9.65 -8.00 5.95
N ASN A 173 9.54 -6.74 6.38
CA ASN A 173 9.10 -5.62 5.54
C ASN A 173 10.03 -4.40 5.73
N PRO A 174 11.32 -4.54 5.38
CA PRO A 174 12.31 -3.48 5.58
C PRO A 174 11.90 -2.19 4.85
N GLY A 175 12.06 -1.05 5.52
CA GLY A 175 11.73 0.27 4.96
C GLY A 175 10.23 0.59 4.85
N ARG A 176 9.35 -0.26 5.39
CA ARG A 176 7.88 -0.09 5.31
C ARG A 176 7.17 -0.02 6.66
N VAL A 177 7.89 -0.17 7.76
CA VAL A 177 7.33 -0.12 9.13
C VAL A 177 8.02 0.97 9.91
N PHE A 178 7.27 1.98 10.32
CA PHE A 178 7.74 3.18 11.00
C PHE A 178 7.21 3.21 12.42
N ILE A 179 8.07 3.53 13.40
CA ILE A 179 7.64 3.73 14.78
C ILE A 179 7.44 5.23 14.99
N LEU A 180 6.19 5.67 14.93
CA LEU A 180 5.86 7.08 15.04
C LEU A 180 5.83 7.48 16.51
N ASN A 181 6.37 8.66 16.80
CA ASN A 181 6.33 9.29 18.11
C ASN A 181 6.16 10.81 17.93
N LEU A 182 4.92 11.24 17.74
CA LEU A 182 4.59 12.61 17.40
C LEU A 182 4.40 13.44 18.67
N ASN A 183 5.08 14.57 18.75
CA ASN A 183 4.83 15.58 19.79
C ASN A 183 3.64 16.45 19.36
N LEU A 184 2.45 16.12 19.86
CA LEU A 184 1.23 16.82 19.46
C LEU A 184 1.23 18.28 19.89
N ALA A 185 1.89 18.65 20.99
CA ALA A 185 2.00 20.04 21.40
C ALA A 185 2.75 20.89 20.34
N GLN A 186 3.84 20.35 19.78
CA GLN A 186 4.58 21.00 18.70
C GLN A 186 3.77 21.07 17.41
N GLU A 187 3.08 19.99 17.05
CA GLU A 187 2.26 19.96 15.84
C GLU A 187 1.02 20.89 15.95
N PHE A 188 0.40 20.98 17.12
CA PHE A 188 -0.66 21.96 17.38
C PHE A 188 -0.14 23.40 17.35
N ALA A 189 1.07 23.68 17.82
CA ALA A 189 1.68 25.00 17.70
C ALA A 189 1.90 25.41 16.22
N LYS A 190 2.34 24.47 15.37
CA LYS A 190 2.42 24.69 13.91
C LYS A 190 1.03 24.97 13.33
N TRP A 191 0.03 24.19 13.73
CA TRP A 191 -1.36 24.37 13.30
C TRP A 191 -1.94 25.72 13.76
N LYS A 192 -1.65 26.17 14.99
CA LYS A 192 -2.02 27.50 15.53
C LYS A 192 -1.61 28.61 14.57
N THR A 193 -0.35 28.60 14.16
CA THR A 193 0.22 29.58 13.23
C THR A 193 -0.51 29.55 11.88
N GLN A 194 -0.80 28.36 11.36
CA GLN A 194 -1.52 28.20 10.09
C GLN A 194 -2.95 28.76 10.17
N VAL A 195 -3.73 28.40 11.20
CA VAL A 195 -5.12 28.87 11.32
C VAL A 195 -5.21 30.36 11.66
N GLN A 196 -4.23 30.93 12.37
CA GLN A 196 -4.14 32.38 12.58
C GLN A 196 -3.95 33.12 11.25
N GLN A 197 -3.04 32.63 10.40
CA GLN A 197 -2.80 33.19 9.07
C GLN A 197 -4.05 33.08 8.18
N SER A 198 -4.66 31.89 8.08
CA SER A 198 -5.84 31.67 7.22
C SER A 198 -7.09 32.40 7.71
N SER A 199 -7.29 32.53 9.03
CA SER A 199 -8.45 33.24 9.59
C SER A 199 -8.32 34.76 9.50
N GLY A 200 -7.11 35.30 9.39
CA GLY A 200 -6.87 36.75 9.47
C GLY A 200 -7.51 37.39 10.70
N GLY A 201 -7.51 36.67 11.84
CA GLY A 201 -8.09 37.12 13.10
C GLY A 201 -9.60 36.88 13.27
N ASN A 202 -10.30 36.27 12.29
CA ASN A 202 -11.74 36.00 12.39
C ASN A 202 -12.06 34.53 12.11
N ALA A 203 -12.45 33.78 13.15
CA ALA A 203 -12.80 32.37 13.06
C ALA A 203 -13.90 32.07 12.02
N ALA A 204 -14.85 32.99 11.82
CA ALA A 204 -15.96 32.82 10.87
C ALA A 204 -15.48 32.71 9.40
N LYS A 205 -14.29 33.23 9.06
CA LYS A 205 -13.71 33.04 7.72
C LYS A 205 -13.40 31.58 7.41
N ILE A 206 -13.03 30.81 8.43
CA ILE A 206 -12.77 29.38 8.31
C ILE A 206 -14.09 28.62 8.46
N THR A 207 -14.82 28.84 9.54
CA THR A 207 -16.00 28.01 9.88
C THR A 207 -17.22 28.28 9.00
N GLY A 208 -17.29 29.45 8.35
CA GLY A 208 -18.33 29.79 7.38
C GLY A 208 -18.05 29.29 5.95
N ASN A 209 -16.84 28.79 5.66
CA ASN A 209 -16.47 28.28 4.34
C ASN A 209 -16.15 26.77 4.43
N PRO A 210 -16.91 25.90 3.73
CA PRO A 210 -16.67 24.46 3.74
C PRO A 210 -15.24 24.04 3.35
N GLN A 211 -14.62 24.71 2.36
CA GLN A 211 -13.26 24.38 1.89
C GLN A 211 -12.22 24.75 2.95
N GLU A 212 -12.31 25.94 3.54
CA GLU A 212 -11.42 26.37 4.62
C GLU A 212 -11.59 25.51 5.88
N THR A 213 -12.82 25.12 6.20
CA THR A 213 -13.10 24.16 7.28
C THR A 213 -12.41 22.81 7.03
N ILE A 214 -12.48 22.28 5.80
CA ILE A 214 -11.80 21.03 5.42
C ILE A 214 -10.28 21.18 5.53
N ILE A 215 -9.72 22.31 5.08
CA ILE A 215 -8.29 22.61 5.19
C ILE A 215 -7.89 22.61 6.67
N ALA A 216 -8.56 23.40 7.50
CA ALA A 216 -8.25 23.54 8.92
C ALA A 216 -8.30 22.19 9.66
N ILE A 217 -9.32 21.36 9.41
CA ILE A 217 -9.42 20.04 10.05
C ILE A 217 -8.34 19.08 9.53
N ASN A 218 -8.10 18.99 8.21
CA ASN A 218 -7.15 18.00 7.71
C ASN A 218 -5.68 18.40 7.96
N THR A 219 -5.35 19.69 8.09
CA THR A 219 -4.00 20.11 8.49
C THR A 219 -3.71 19.85 9.97
N LEU A 220 -4.73 19.84 10.84
CA LEU A 220 -4.62 19.37 12.24
C LEU A 220 -4.22 17.88 12.34
N LEU A 221 -4.43 17.11 11.27
CA LEU A 221 -4.15 15.67 11.23
C LEU A 221 -2.78 15.35 10.62
N PHE A 222 -2.02 16.39 10.24
CA PHE A 222 -0.64 16.31 9.75
C PHE A 222 -0.46 15.33 8.58
N GLY A 223 -1.52 15.13 7.79
CA GLY A 223 -1.54 14.22 6.64
C GLY A 223 -1.56 12.72 6.97
N ARG A 224 -1.60 12.32 8.25
CA ARG A 224 -1.55 10.91 8.70
C ARG A 224 -2.86 10.17 8.53
N VAL A 225 -3.94 10.80 8.97
CA VAL A 225 -5.32 10.37 8.80
C VAL A 225 -6.08 11.49 8.10
N ASN A 226 -7.24 11.18 7.52
CA ASN A 226 -8.08 12.18 6.87
C ASN A 226 -9.45 12.25 7.51
N TYR A 227 -9.98 13.46 7.67
CA TYR A 227 -11.37 13.69 8.04
C TYR A 227 -12.21 13.79 6.77
N THR A 228 -12.89 12.70 6.45
CA THR A 228 -13.61 12.54 5.17
C THR A 228 -15.12 12.76 5.28
N GLN A 229 -15.65 12.93 6.48
CA GLN A 229 -17.08 13.10 6.73
C GLN A 229 -17.47 14.58 6.74
N LYS A 230 -18.78 14.86 6.69
CA LYS A 230 -19.27 16.22 6.94
C LYS A 230 -19.11 16.53 8.44
N PRO A 231 -18.44 17.63 8.82
CA PRO A 231 -18.32 18.01 10.23
C PRO A 231 -19.67 18.04 10.94
N SER A 232 -19.78 17.35 12.07
CA SER A 232 -20.95 17.41 12.94
C SER A 232 -21.01 18.76 13.67
N ALA A 233 -22.15 19.08 14.28
CA ALA A 233 -22.28 20.30 15.09
C ALA A 233 -21.25 20.35 16.23
N ASP A 234 -20.96 19.20 16.85
CA ASP A 234 -19.95 19.07 17.89
C ASP A 234 -18.52 19.34 17.37
N VAL A 235 -18.15 18.73 16.23
CA VAL A 235 -16.85 19.01 15.59
C VAL A 235 -16.73 20.48 15.21
N MET A 236 -17.80 21.09 14.68
CA MET A 236 -17.80 22.52 14.34
C MET A 236 -17.67 23.42 15.56
N ALA A 237 -18.31 23.08 16.69
CA ALA A 237 -18.18 23.81 17.94
C ALA A 237 -16.74 23.75 18.50
N LYS A 238 -16.14 22.56 18.50
CA LYS A 238 -14.74 22.35 18.91
C LYS A 238 -13.75 23.08 17.99
N LEU A 239 -13.99 23.04 16.68
CA LEU A 239 -13.20 23.78 15.70
C LEU A 239 -13.27 25.29 15.94
N THR A 240 -14.48 25.81 16.12
CA THR A 240 -14.70 27.24 16.37
C THR A 240 -13.97 27.67 17.63
N LYS A 241 -14.11 26.92 18.72
CA LYS A 241 -13.42 27.17 19.99
C LYS A 241 -11.89 27.21 19.82
N ALA A 242 -11.32 26.20 19.17
CA ALA A 242 -9.87 26.11 18.97
C ALA A 242 -9.34 27.30 18.14
N ILE A 243 -10.02 27.68 17.06
CA ILE A 243 -9.62 28.82 16.22
C ILE A 243 -9.78 30.14 16.98
N THR A 244 -10.87 30.35 17.71
CA THR A 244 -11.07 31.56 18.53
C THR A 244 -9.96 31.73 19.57
N LEU A 245 -9.54 30.64 20.24
CA LEU A 245 -8.42 30.68 21.18
C LEU A 245 -7.10 30.99 20.47
N ALA A 246 -6.89 30.44 19.26
CA ALA A 246 -5.72 30.76 18.45
C ALA A 246 -5.67 32.26 18.09
N THR A 247 -6.79 32.87 17.71
CA THR A 247 -6.84 34.26 17.25
C THR A 247 -6.84 35.30 18.38
N ASN A 248 -7.35 34.95 19.56
CA ASN A 248 -7.55 35.91 20.66
C ASN A 248 -6.37 35.96 21.66
N GLY A 249 -5.22 35.38 21.32
CA GLY A 249 -4.03 35.42 22.19
C GLY A 249 -4.15 34.60 23.47
N ALA A 250 -4.98 33.54 23.47
CA ALA A 250 -5.07 32.61 24.59
C ALA A 250 -3.71 31.95 24.88
N SER A 251 -3.53 31.48 26.12
CA SER A 251 -2.30 30.78 26.50
C SER A 251 -2.12 29.52 25.64
N ASP A 252 -0.87 29.10 25.43
CA ASP A 252 -0.58 27.89 24.65
C ASP A 252 -1.19 26.64 25.28
N ASN A 253 -1.34 26.60 26.60
CA ASN A 253 -2.00 25.51 27.29
C ASN A 253 -3.50 25.43 26.95
N GLU A 254 -4.22 26.55 27.02
CA GLU A 254 -5.66 26.59 26.70
C GLU A 254 -5.91 26.21 25.23
N PHE A 255 -5.09 26.74 24.33
CA PHE A 255 -5.18 26.41 22.91
C PHE A 255 -4.89 24.93 22.65
N THR A 256 -3.79 24.39 23.21
CA THR A 256 -3.41 22.98 23.03
C THR A 256 -4.50 22.03 23.50
N MET A 257 -5.14 22.30 24.65
CA MET A 257 -6.24 21.46 25.13
C MET A 257 -7.47 21.53 24.22
N ALA A 258 -7.79 22.70 23.65
CA ALA A 258 -8.88 22.82 22.67
C ALA A 258 -8.55 22.14 21.34
N ALA A 259 -7.30 22.22 20.88
CA ALA A 259 -6.82 21.51 19.70
C ALA A 259 -6.86 19.99 19.90
N LEU A 260 -6.48 19.50 21.09
CA LEU A 260 -6.57 18.10 21.46
C LEU A 260 -8.02 17.60 21.47
N ASP A 261 -8.95 18.35 22.05
CA ASP A 261 -10.37 17.99 22.08
C ASP A 261 -10.95 17.88 20.66
N LEU A 262 -10.61 18.83 19.78
CA LEU A 262 -10.94 18.75 18.36
C LEU A 262 -10.28 17.53 17.70
N PHE A 263 -8.98 17.30 17.92
CA PHE A 263 -8.22 16.18 17.37
C PHE A 263 -8.88 14.85 17.74
N VAL A 264 -9.24 14.64 19.00
CA VAL A 264 -9.96 13.44 19.45
C VAL A 264 -11.31 13.30 18.75
N ALA A 265 -12.07 14.40 18.63
CA ALA A 265 -13.37 14.37 17.95
C ALA A 265 -13.28 14.02 16.46
N VAL A 266 -12.25 14.48 15.74
CA VAL A 266 -12.09 14.23 14.31
C VAL A 266 -11.39 12.90 14.01
N THR A 267 -10.56 12.39 14.93
CA THR A 267 -9.90 11.09 14.77
C THR A 267 -10.80 9.94 15.22
N GLY A 268 -11.68 10.16 16.20
CA GLY A 268 -12.55 9.14 16.76
C GLY A 268 -11.74 7.99 17.37
N SER A 269 -12.12 6.75 17.08
CA SER A 269 -11.45 5.53 17.58
C SER A 269 -10.11 5.22 16.91
N LYS A 270 -9.66 5.99 15.91
CA LYS A 270 -8.46 5.66 15.13
C LYS A 270 -7.23 5.44 15.99
N TYR A 271 -7.07 6.24 17.06
CA TYR A 271 -5.96 6.18 18.02
C TYR A 271 -6.35 5.66 19.41
N ASP A 272 -7.56 5.10 19.56
CA ASP A 272 -8.00 4.47 20.81
C ASP A 272 -7.57 3.01 20.84
N PHE A 273 -6.29 2.80 21.16
CA PHE A 273 -5.68 1.49 21.34
C PHE A 273 -4.43 1.59 22.21
N LYS A 274 -3.85 0.45 22.55
CA LYS A 274 -2.64 0.34 23.36
C LYS A 274 -1.42 0.03 22.51
N VAL A 275 -0.26 0.48 22.97
CA VAL A 275 1.06 0.13 22.42
C VAL A 275 1.96 -0.34 23.56
N VAL A 276 2.96 -1.15 23.23
CA VAL A 276 3.99 -1.55 24.20
C VAL A 276 5.10 -0.50 24.21
N ASN A 277 5.43 0.01 25.40
CA ASN A 277 6.50 0.99 25.59
C ASN A 277 7.90 0.33 25.63
N ASN A 278 8.95 1.13 25.75
CA ASN A 278 10.33 0.64 25.81
C ASN A 278 10.63 -0.22 27.07
N GLN A 279 9.77 -0.19 28.08
CA GLN A 279 9.86 -1.03 29.29
C GLN A 279 9.09 -2.35 29.15
N GLY A 280 8.41 -2.59 28.01
CA GLY A 280 7.64 -3.80 27.79
C GLY A 280 6.23 -3.77 28.38
N HIS A 281 5.68 -2.59 28.69
CA HIS A 281 4.35 -2.44 29.28
C HIS A 281 3.37 -1.75 28.34
N TRP A 282 2.09 -2.14 28.45
CA TRP A 282 1.00 -1.45 27.76
C TRP A 282 0.87 0.00 28.22
N GLN A 283 0.68 0.88 27.25
CA GLN A 283 0.28 2.27 27.43
C GLN A 283 -0.70 2.66 26.32
N LYS A 284 -1.46 3.74 26.50
CA LYS A 284 -2.29 4.27 25.39
C LYS A 284 -1.41 4.80 24.27
N ALA A 285 -1.86 4.69 23.02
CA ALA A 285 -1.18 5.29 21.88
C ALA A 285 -1.16 6.83 21.99
N LEU A 286 -2.31 7.42 22.34
CA LEU A 286 -2.43 8.84 22.67
C LEU A 286 -2.24 9.06 24.18
N GLN A 287 -1.22 9.83 24.55
CA GLN A 287 -0.87 10.13 25.94
C GLN A 287 -0.74 11.63 26.12
N CYS A 288 -1.67 12.23 26.87
CA CYS A 288 -1.64 13.65 27.15
C CYS A 288 -1.88 13.87 28.65
N SER A 289 -0.78 13.93 29.42
CA SER A 289 -0.82 14.23 30.86
C SER A 289 -0.84 15.72 31.15
N SER A 290 -0.37 16.54 30.21
CA SER A 290 -0.44 18.00 30.25
C SER A 290 -0.39 18.56 28.83
N ALA A 291 -0.65 19.87 28.67
CA ALA A 291 -0.51 20.54 27.37
C ALA A 291 0.93 20.52 26.82
N SER A 292 1.95 20.49 27.70
CA SER A 292 3.36 20.38 27.30
C SER A 292 3.84 18.93 27.13
N SER A 293 3.04 17.95 27.56
CA SER A 293 3.35 16.52 27.51
C SER A 293 2.16 15.78 26.90
N CYS A 294 2.07 15.88 25.56
CA CYS A 294 1.02 15.26 24.75
C CYS A 294 1.65 14.62 23.52
N TYR A 295 1.65 13.29 23.49
CA TYR A 295 2.32 12.47 22.49
C TYR A 295 1.36 11.47 21.88
N LEU A 296 1.58 11.18 20.60
CA LEU A 296 0.94 10.09 19.88
C LEU A 296 2.02 9.14 19.39
N SER A 297 2.05 7.93 19.94
CA SER A 297 3.05 6.92 19.62
C SER A 297 2.38 5.65 19.11
N TYR A 298 2.73 5.21 17.91
CA TYR A 298 2.23 3.97 17.32
C TYR A 298 3.10 3.49 16.16
N PRO A 299 3.13 2.18 15.88
CA PRO A 299 3.71 1.65 14.67
C PRO A 299 2.78 1.85 13.46
N GLU A 300 3.34 2.25 12.32
CA GLU A 300 2.63 2.42 11.05
C GLU A 300 3.26 1.52 10.00
N PHE A 301 2.44 0.82 9.21
CA PHE A 301 2.89 0.18 7.96
C PHE A 301 2.54 1.08 6.79
N THR A 302 3.53 1.40 5.95
CA THR A 302 3.33 2.20 4.75
C THR A 302 3.98 1.51 3.54
N ALA A 303 3.22 1.41 2.43
CA ALA A 303 3.70 0.92 1.15
C ALA A 303 3.29 1.85 0.01
N ILE A 304 4.20 2.07 -0.94
CA ILE A 304 3.97 2.87 -2.15
C ILE A 304 4.10 1.98 -3.39
N TYR A 305 2.99 1.78 -4.10
CA TYR A 305 2.92 0.94 -5.29
C TYR A 305 3.02 1.76 -6.59
N PRO A 306 3.78 1.30 -7.61
CA PRO A 306 3.65 1.85 -8.96
C PRO A 306 2.25 1.58 -9.49
N THR A 307 1.62 2.58 -10.10
CA THR A 307 0.20 2.53 -10.47
C THR A 307 0.00 2.88 -11.94
N GLY A 308 -0.53 1.94 -12.72
CA GLY A 308 -1.05 2.23 -14.05
C GLY A 308 -2.35 3.01 -13.96
N SER A 309 -2.50 4.06 -14.79
CA SER A 309 -3.70 4.88 -14.86
C SER A 309 -4.31 4.87 -16.26
N VAL A 310 -5.32 5.70 -16.48
CA VAL A 310 -6.00 5.82 -17.77
C VAL A 310 -5.04 6.23 -18.89
N GLU A 311 -5.27 5.72 -20.09
CA GLU A 311 -4.60 6.05 -21.37
C GLU A 311 -4.93 7.48 -21.84
N GLU A 312 -4.78 8.45 -20.95
CA GLU A 312 -5.05 9.86 -21.20
C GLU A 312 -3.97 10.73 -20.57
N LYS A 313 -3.74 11.89 -21.17
CA LYS A 313 -2.82 12.91 -20.69
C LYS A 313 -3.60 14.18 -20.35
N THR A 314 -3.27 14.80 -19.23
CA THR A 314 -3.76 16.13 -18.83
C THR A 314 -2.61 17.13 -18.81
N SER A 315 -2.93 18.41 -18.61
CA SER A 315 -1.94 19.46 -18.44
C SER A 315 -1.92 19.93 -16.98
N ASP A 316 -0.73 20.22 -16.46
CA ASP A 316 -0.60 20.94 -15.19
C ASP A 316 -0.68 22.47 -15.39
N GLU A 317 -0.61 23.23 -14.30
CA GLU A 317 -0.65 24.69 -14.31
C GLU A 317 0.54 25.35 -15.03
N PHE A 318 1.61 24.61 -15.33
CA PHE A 318 2.81 25.10 -16.01
C PHE A 318 2.85 24.71 -17.50
N GLY A 319 1.87 23.93 -17.95
CA GLY A 319 1.72 23.42 -19.31
C GLY A 319 2.41 22.08 -19.58
N ASN A 320 2.92 21.40 -18.55
CA ASN A 320 3.49 20.06 -18.70
C ASN A 320 2.39 19.05 -19.01
N ARG A 321 2.66 18.10 -19.92
CA ARG A 321 1.75 16.99 -20.25
C ARG A 321 2.06 15.79 -19.37
N ILE A 322 1.13 15.44 -18.48
CA ILE A 322 1.28 14.34 -17.50
C ILE A 322 0.15 13.33 -17.62
N ASN A 323 0.31 12.13 -17.05
CA ASN A 323 -0.74 11.11 -17.08
C ASN A 323 -1.97 11.55 -16.27
N ALA A 324 -3.17 11.25 -16.79
CA ALA A 324 -4.41 11.55 -16.11
C ALA A 324 -4.86 10.42 -15.17
N PHE A 325 -5.76 10.76 -14.26
CA PHE A 325 -6.55 9.81 -13.47
C PHE A 325 -8.02 9.93 -13.90
N SER A 326 -8.65 8.79 -14.16
CA SER A 326 -10.06 8.70 -14.54
C SER A 326 -11.02 9.08 -13.41
N THR A 327 -10.59 8.91 -12.17
CA THR A 327 -11.46 8.86 -10.99
C THR A 327 -10.84 9.60 -9.80
N PRO A 328 -10.50 10.90 -9.95
CA PRO A 328 -10.15 11.71 -8.78
C PRO A 328 -11.36 11.80 -7.82
N GLY A 329 -11.13 12.19 -6.56
CA GLY A 329 -12.16 12.30 -5.53
C GLY A 329 -12.10 11.20 -4.47
N LEU A 330 -13.07 11.23 -3.55
CA LEU A 330 -13.18 10.30 -2.43
C LEU A 330 -14.12 9.15 -2.78
N TRP A 331 -13.64 7.92 -2.63
CA TRP A 331 -14.36 6.72 -3.04
C TRP A 331 -14.26 5.63 -1.97
N GLN A 332 -15.13 4.63 -2.08
CA GLN A 332 -15.12 3.42 -1.26
C GLN A 332 -15.20 2.21 -2.18
N PHE A 333 -14.67 1.07 -1.72
CA PHE A 333 -14.90 -0.18 -2.43
C PHE A 333 -16.36 -0.56 -2.36
N LEU A 334 -16.86 -1.23 -3.41
CA LEU A 334 -18.27 -1.61 -3.50
C LEU A 334 -18.43 -3.03 -4.01
N SER A 335 -19.52 -3.67 -3.56
CA SER A 335 -20.05 -4.83 -4.26
C SER A 335 -20.82 -4.32 -5.47
N ARG A 336 -20.47 -4.79 -6.66
CA ARG A 336 -21.09 -4.31 -7.90
C ARG A 336 -22.45 -4.95 -8.13
N SER A 337 -23.31 -4.20 -8.80
CA SER A 337 -24.53 -4.73 -9.40
C SER A 337 -24.26 -5.99 -10.24
N GLY A 338 -25.19 -6.95 -10.20
CA GLY A 338 -25.02 -8.26 -10.83
C GLY A 338 -24.29 -9.30 -9.98
N GLY A 339 -24.30 -9.15 -8.65
CA GLY A 339 -23.87 -10.19 -7.71
C GLY A 339 -22.35 -10.35 -7.58
N ARG A 340 -21.56 -9.32 -7.90
CA ARG A 340 -20.10 -9.36 -7.74
C ARG A 340 -19.72 -8.72 -6.41
N GLU A 341 -19.09 -9.51 -5.54
CA GLU A 341 -18.53 -9.02 -4.29
C GLU A 341 -17.37 -8.04 -4.49
N VAL A 342 -16.97 -7.39 -3.39
CA VAL A 342 -16.00 -6.29 -3.34
C VAL A 342 -14.59 -6.65 -3.82
N ASP A 343 -14.17 -7.92 -3.75
CA ASP A 343 -12.88 -8.44 -4.18
C ASP A 343 -13.05 -9.59 -5.19
N ASN A 344 -13.86 -9.35 -6.22
CA ASN A 344 -14.24 -10.38 -7.19
C ASN A 344 -13.07 -10.93 -8.00
N ILE A 345 -13.17 -12.22 -8.35
CA ILE A 345 -12.28 -12.88 -9.31
C ILE A 345 -12.93 -12.85 -10.69
N ARG A 346 -12.24 -12.19 -11.63
CA ARG A 346 -12.69 -12.05 -13.02
C ARG A 346 -12.60 -13.37 -13.79
N ASN A 347 -13.47 -13.51 -14.79
CA ASN A 347 -13.48 -14.67 -15.69
C ASN A 347 -12.30 -14.64 -16.67
N GLU A 348 -11.86 -13.45 -17.05
CA GLU A 348 -10.93 -13.31 -18.13
C GLU A 348 -9.51 -13.68 -17.68
N PRO A 349 -8.84 -14.64 -18.34
CA PRO A 349 -7.61 -15.25 -17.84
C PRO A 349 -6.43 -14.28 -17.77
N TYR A 350 -6.42 -13.24 -18.62
CA TYR A 350 -5.38 -12.20 -18.60
C TYR A 350 -5.40 -11.34 -17.32
N TYR A 351 -6.43 -11.48 -16.49
CA TYR A 351 -6.46 -10.90 -15.16
C TYR A 351 -5.78 -11.76 -14.08
N GLY A 352 -5.23 -12.92 -14.45
CA GLY A 352 -4.48 -13.80 -13.55
C GLY A 352 -5.29 -14.35 -12.38
N PHE A 353 -6.61 -14.26 -12.49
CA PHE A 353 -7.56 -14.64 -11.45
C PHE A 353 -7.20 -14.03 -10.08
N ALA A 354 -6.66 -12.80 -10.12
CA ALA A 354 -6.38 -12.00 -8.95
C ALA A 354 -7.61 -11.18 -8.53
N PRO A 355 -7.67 -10.72 -7.27
CA PRO A 355 -8.73 -9.86 -6.78
C PRO A 355 -8.83 -8.57 -7.59
N LYS A 356 -10.06 -8.24 -7.98
CA LYS A 356 -10.41 -6.92 -8.47
C LYS A 356 -11.24 -6.20 -7.42
N MET A 357 -10.75 -5.06 -6.96
CA MET A 357 -11.41 -4.23 -5.95
C MET A 357 -12.04 -3.01 -6.61
N ASP A 358 -13.32 -3.16 -6.98
CA ASP A 358 -14.09 -2.14 -7.67
C ASP A 358 -14.52 -1.02 -6.71
N TYR A 359 -14.50 0.22 -7.20
CA TYR A 359 -14.91 1.42 -6.47
C TYR A 359 -15.89 2.31 -7.25
N GLN A 360 -16.20 1.92 -8.49
CA GLN A 360 -17.33 2.44 -9.28
C GLN A 360 -18.12 1.30 -9.90
N ASP A 361 -19.44 1.45 -10.00
CA ASP A 361 -20.32 0.44 -10.58
C ASP A 361 -20.06 0.18 -12.07
N ILE A 362 -19.54 1.16 -12.80
CA ILE A 362 -19.08 0.99 -14.19
C ILE A 362 -17.87 0.04 -14.29
N GLY A 363 -17.22 -0.27 -13.17
CA GLY A 363 -16.15 -1.25 -13.07
C GLY A 363 -14.74 -0.68 -13.06
N ASN A 364 -14.57 0.58 -12.64
CA ASN A 364 -13.26 1.07 -12.27
C ASN A 364 -12.90 0.55 -10.87
N GLY A 365 -11.66 0.09 -10.75
CA GLY A 365 -11.17 -0.66 -9.59
C GLY A 365 -9.65 -0.75 -9.56
N PHE A 366 -9.11 -1.23 -8.44
CA PHE A 366 -7.73 -1.69 -8.34
C PHE A 366 -7.63 -3.14 -8.84
N HIS A 367 -6.61 -3.42 -9.65
CA HIS A 367 -6.51 -4.68 -10.37
C HIS A 367 -5.06 -4.98 -10.80
N ASN A 368 -4.74 -6.24 -11.14
CA ASN A 368 -3.51 -6.70 -11.78
C ASN A 368 -3.01 -5.84 -12.99
N PRO A 369 -1.80 -6.10 -13.52
CA PRO A 369 -1.26 -5.32 -14.64
C PRO A 369 -2.07 -5.40 -15.94
N ALA A 370 -2.70 -6.55 -16.19
CA ALA A 370 -3.45 -6.91 -17.40
C ALA A 370 -2.65 -6.89 -18.72
N VAL A 371 -1.36 -6.54 -18.70
CA VAL A 371 -0.49 -6.48 -19.87
C VAL A 371 0.67 -7.47 -19.70
N ARG A 372 0.81 -8.37 -20.68
CA ARG A 372 1.83 -9.42 -20.77
C ARG A 372 2.89 -9.11 -21.81
N PHE A 373 4.08 -9.67 -21.62
CA PHE A 373 5.13 -9.74 -22.60
C PHE A 373 5.45 -11.19 -22.90
N TRP A 374 5.40 -11.55 -24.19
CA TRP A 374 5.84 -12.85 -24.69
C TRP A 374 7.29 -12.76 -25.17
N ASP A 375 8.09 -13.77 -24.84
CA ASP A 375 9.51 -13.89 -25.15
C ASP A 375 10.34 -12.61 -24.89
N PRO A 376 10.43 -12.13 -23.64
CA PRO A 376 11.31 -11.01 -23.32
C PRO A 376 12.75 -11.28 -23.79
N SER A 377 13.41 -10.25 -24.33
CA SER A 377 14.77 -10.37 -24.83
C SER A 377 15.76 -10.79 -23.73
N LYS A 378 16.90 -11.39 -24.12
CA LYS A 378 17.95 -11.79 -23.17
C LYS A 378 18.42 -10.62 -22.29
N ALA A 379 18.55 -9.43 -22.87
CA ALA A 379 18.94 -8.22 -22.16
C ALA A 379 17.91 -7.82 -21.09
N VAL A 380 16.62 -7.85 -21.44
CA VAL A 380 15.53 -7.59 -20.47
C VAL A 380 15.53 -8.64 -19.35
N LYS A 381 15.68 -9.92 -19.69
CA LYS A 381 15.75 -11.00 -18.70
C LYS A 381 16.90 -10.77 -17.72
N GLN A 382 18.08 -10.41 -18.21
CA GLN A 382 19.25 -10.13 -17.37
C GLN A 382 19.04 -8.90 -16.47
N ALA A 383 18.55 -7.79 -17.03
CA ALA A 383 18.38 -6.54 -16.30
C ALA A 383 17.30 -6.62 -15.20
N LEU A 384 16.26 -7.44 -15.39
CA LEU A 384 15.20 -7.64 -14.41
C LEU A 384 15.38 -8.89 -13.54
N GLY A 385 16.44 -9.68 -13.73
CA GLY A 385 16.64 -10.93 -13.02
C GLY A 385 15.55 -11.99 -13.32
N LEU A 386 15.03 -12.02 -14.55
CA LEU A 386 14.06 -13.03 -14.96
C LEU A 386 14.78 -14.37 -15.18
N ASN A 387 14.14 -15.47 -14.79
CA ASN A 387 14.66 -16.81 -15.09
C ASN A 387 14.82 -16.98 -16.63
N PRO A 388 15.98 -17.41 -17.13
CA PRO A 388 16.22 -17.56 -18.57
C PRO A 388 15.20 -18.46 -19.27
N GLY A 389 14.70 -19.49 -18.57
CA GLY A 389 13.71 -20.44 -19.05
C GLY A 389 12.28 -19.92 -19.07
N HIS A 390 12.00 -18.74 -18.50
CA HIS A 390 10.69 -18.11 -18.56
C HIS A 390 10.52 -17.36 -19.89
N ASN A 391 9.38 -17.56 -20.55
CA ASN A 391 9.03 -16.90 -21.81
C ASN A 391 7.87 -15.91 -21.65
N THR A 392 7.35 -15.75 -20.45
CA THR A 392 6.25 -14.84 -20.15
C THR A 392 6.61 -13.91 -19.01
N TYR A 393 6.19 -12.66 -19.11
CA TYR A 393 6.44 -11.63 -18.10
C TYR A 393 5.24 -10.69 -17.92
N TRP A 394 4.95 -10.33 -16.68
CA TRP A 394 3.98 -9.32 -16.28
C TRP A 394 4.65 -8.18 -15.54
N ALA A 395 4.35 -6.97 -15.99
CA ALA A 395 4.76 -5.74 -15.34
C ALA A 395 3.65 -4.72 -15.44
N VAL A 396 3.56 -3.84 -14.45
CA VAL A 396 2.76 -2.62 -14.56
C VAL A 396 3.62 -1.51 -15.16
N LYS A 397 3.02 -0.58 -15.90
CA LYS A 397 3.62 0.71 -16.24
C LYS A 397 3.00 1.80 -15.37
N ARG A 398 3.82 2.77 -14.95
CA ARG A 398 3.33 3.97 -14.27
C ARG A 398 2.62 4.88 -15.28
N GLY A 399 1.28 4.89 -15.21
CA GLY A 399 0.42 5.66 -16.10
C GLY A 399 0.14 5.03 -17.47
N GLY A 400 -0.99 5.44 -18.07
CA GLY A 400 -1.29 5.21 -19.49
C GLY A 400 -1.39 3.75 -19.95
N VAL A 401 -2.14 2.91 -19.22
CA VAL A 401 -2.31 1.45 -19.52
C VAL A 401 -3.71 0.91 -19.19
N SER A 402 -4.71 1.80 -19.10
CA SER A 402 -6.04 1.44 -18.63
C SER A 402 -7.13 2.30 -19.28
N HIS A 403 -8.37 1.82 -19.24
CA HIS A 403 -9.57 2.58 -19.62
C HIS A 403 -10.27 3.23 -18.43
N GLY A 404 -9.66 3.15 -17.23
CA GLY A 404 -10.21 3.81 -16.04
C GLY A 404 -9.91 3.11 -14.73
N CYS A 405 -9.48 1.85 -14.75
CA CYS A 405 -8.97 1.16 -13.57
C CYS A 405 -7.58 1.66 -13.18
N LEU A 406 -7.23 1.47 -11.91
CA LEU A 406 -5.88 1.61 -11.39
C LEU A 406 -5.21 0.23 -11.42
N ARG A 407 -4.06 0.13 -12.08
CA ARG A 407 -3.33 -1.14 -12.26
C ARG A 407 -2.17 -1.23 -11.29
N PHE A 408 -2.01 -2.35 -10.61
CA PHE A 408 -0.83 -2.67 -9.80
C PHE A 408 -0.05 -3.81 -10.45
N SER A 409 1.18 -4.04 -9.97
CA SER A 409 1.84 -5.33 -10.19
C SER A 409 0.99 -6.48 -9.61
N ILE A 410 1.23 -7.72 -10.07
CA ILE A 410 0.43 -8.85 -9.58
C ILE A 410 0.68 -9.10 -8.09
N GLY A 411 1.93 -8.94 -7.63
CA GLY A 411 2.23 -9.00 -6.20
C GLY A 411 1.63 -7.84 -5.42
N GLY A 412 1.68 -6.62 -5.97
CA GLY A 412 1.12 -5.43 -5.31
C GLY A 412 -0.39 -5.50 -5.12
N VAL A 413 -1.17 -6.02 -6.08
CA VAL A 413 -2.63 -6.17 -5.90
C VAL A 413 -2.98 -7.21 -4.83
N TRP A 414 -2.20 -8.30 -4.75
CA TRP A 414 -2.35 -9.33 -3.73
C TRP A 414 -1.97 -8.83 -2.34
N GLU A 415 -0.87 -8.09 -2.24
CA GLU A 415 -0.46 -7.44 -1.01
C GLU A 415 -1.54 -6.44 -0.55
N PHE A 416 -2.00 -5.57 -1.46
CA PHE A 416 -3.07 -4.61 -1.16
C PHE A 416 -4.34 -5.30 -0.64
N ARG A 417 -4.72 -6.44 -1.23
CA ARG A 417 -5.84 -7.25 -0.74
C ARG A 417 -5.55 -7.90 0.62
N GLN A 418 -4.32 -8.30 0.90
CA GLN A 418 -3.93 -8.85 2.20
C GLN A 418 -4.07 -7.80 3.32
N ILE A 419 -3.74 -6.53 3.02
CA ILE A 419 -3.77 -5.44 4.00
C ILE A 419 -5.19 -5.12 4.49
N ILE A 420 -6.18 -5.18 3.61
CA ILE A 420 -7.57 -4.77 3.90
C ILE A 420 -8.37 -5.88 4.61
N PRO A 421 -9.54 -5.57 5.21
CA PRO A 421 -10.32 -6.53 6.00
C PRO A 421 -10.70 -7.82 5.26
N VAL A 422 -10.96 -8.89 6.01
CA VAL A 422 -11.42 -10.16 5.42
C VAL A 422 -12.85 -10.01 4.91
N GLU A 423 -13.71 -9.42 5.73
CA GLU A 423 -15.14 -9.33 5.50
C GLU A 423 -15.50 -8.22 4.50
N ASN A 424 -16.39 -8.54 3.57
CA ASN A 424 -16.86 -7.58 2.56
C ASN A 424 -17.46 -6.32 3.18
N SER A 425 -18.26 -6.48 4.24
CA SER A 425 -18.95 -5.38 4.93
C SER A 425 -17.97 -4.35 5.52
N LYS A 426 -16.80 -4.81 5.97
CA LYS A 426 -15.71 -3.95 6.45
C LYS A 426 -14.91 -3.38 5.29
N MET A 427 -14.62 -4.19 4.27
CA MET A 427 -13.92 -3.71 3.07
C MET A 427 -14.63 -2.56 2.38
N THR A 428 -15.97 -2.56 2.31
CA THR A 428 -16.74 -1.45 1.72
C THR A 428 -16.64 -0.13 2.49
N GLN A 429 -16.09 -0.16 3.71
CA GLN A 429 -15.87 1.03 4.53
C GLN A 429 -14.45 1.60 4.32
N VAL A 430 -13.53 0.82 3.76
CA VAL A 430 -12.19 1.31 3.39
C VAL A 430 -12.37 2.32 2.26
N SER A 431 -11.88 3.53 2.52
CA SER A 431 -11.93 4.62 1.56
C SER A 431 -10.59 4.76 0.84
N PHE A 432 -10.62 5.07 -0.44
CA PHE A 432 -9.45 5.56 -1.15
C PHE A 432 -9.71 6.95 -1.70
N PHE A 433 -8.63 7.72 -1.82
CA PHE A 433 -8.67 9.05 -2.39
C PHE A 433 -7.83 9.10 -3.66
N GLY A 434 -8.48 9.37 -4.78
CA GLY A 434 -7.81 9.76 -6.02
C GLY A 434 -7.50 11.25 -5.98
N ASN A 435 -6.24 11.65 -5.90
CA ASN A 435 -5.89 13.05 -6.09
C ASN A 435 -6.29 13.51 -7.50
N ARG A 436 -6.32 14.82 -7.71
CA ARG A 436 -6.13 15.34 -9.07
C ARG A 436 -4.78 14.88 -9.60
N ALA A 437 -4.72 14.60 -10.90
CA ALA A 437 -3.48 14.21 -11.55
C ALA A 437 -2.33 15.23 -11.39
N GLN A 438 -2.66 16.51 -11.22
CA GLN A 438 -1.69 17.58 -10.98
C GLN A 438 -1.12 17.60 -9.55
N ASP A 439 -1.80 16.96 -8.59
CA ASP A 439 -1.51 17.12 -7.17
C ASP A 439 -0.65 15.97 -6.62
N PHE A 440 0.31 16.35 -5.79
CA PHE A 440 1.31 15.47 -5.21
C PHE A 440 0.81 14.78 -3.95
N ASP A 441 1.49 13.70 -3.58
CA ASP A 441 1.45 13.17 -2.23
C ASP A 441 2.62 13.74 -1.45
N LEU A 442 2.35 14.74 -0.60
CA LEU A 442 3.33 15.32 0.31
C LEU A 442 3.09 14.74 1.71
N TYR A 443 4.10 14.09 2.27
CA TYR A 443 3.94 13.30 3.48
C TYR A 443 5.24 13.23 4.27
N ASP A 444 5.12 13.27 5.59
CA ASP A 444 6.18 12.89 6.51
C ASP A 444 6.06 11.38 6.66
N ILE A 445 7.04 10.61 6.19
CA ILE A 445 6.93 9.14 6.17
C ILE A 445 7.18 8.52 7.55
N ASP A 446 8.08 9.10 8.34
CA ASP A 446 8.66 8.49 9.55
C ASP A 446 8.35 9.24 10.85
N GLY A 447 7.67 10.38 10.77
CA GLY A 447 7.23 11.14 11.95
C GLY A 447 8.28 12.15 12.41
N SER A 448 9.29 12.42 11.57
CA SER A 448 10.37 13.36 11.85
C SER A 448 9.94 14.83 11.74
N GLY A 449 8.75 15.11 11.19
CA GLY A 449 8.30 16.45 10.83
C GLY A 449 8.85 16.95 9.49
N GLU A 450 9.60 16.13 8.75
CA GLU A 450 10.11 16.47 7.42
C GLU A 450 9.18 15.93 6.32
N LEU A 451 8.41 16.83 5.70
CA LEU A 451 7.59 16.50 4.54
C LEU A 451 8.44 16.20 3.30
N LYS A 452 8.07 15.15 2.56
CA LYS A 452 8.70 14.73 1.29
C LYS A 452 7.62 14.43 0.25
N VAL A 453 7.95 14.61 -1.03
CA VAL A 453 7.09 14.12 -2.12
C VAL A 453 7.26 12.61 -2.22
N MET A 454 6.18 11.86 -2.15
CA MET A 454 6.24 10.39 -2.16
C MET A 454 6.39 9.84 -3.58
N GLY A 455 7.27 8.87 -3.75
CA GLY A 455 7.51 8.13 -4.99
C GLY A 455 7.98 6.70 -4.74
N THR A 456 8.25 5.97 -5.83
CA THR A 456 8.74 4.58 -5.79
C THR A 456 9.81 4.34 -6.86
N GLU A 457 10.80 3.52 -6.52
CA GLU A 457 11.90 3.10 -7.38
C GLU A 457 11.45 2.02 -8.40
N TYR A 458 10.68 2.47 -9.38
CA TYR A 458 10.10 1.61 -10.41
C TYR A 458 10.12 2.34 -11.77
N PHE A 459 10.94 1.85 -12.70
CA PHE A 459 11.33 2.59 -13.92
C PHE A 459 11.00 1.84 -15.23
N ILE A 460 9.89 1.10 -15.27
CA ILE A 460 9.42 0.42 -16.48
C ILE A 460 8.55 1.35 -17.33
N SER A 461 8.86 1.42 -18.64
CA SER A 461 7.97 1.96 -19.67
C SER A 461 7.69 0.90 -20.75
N TYR A 462 6.54 1.02 -21.40
CA TYR A 462 6.17 0.25 -22.60
C TYR A 462 4.96 0.88 -23.30
N GLY A 463 4.70 0.45 -24.53
CA GLY A 463 3.45 0.67 -25.25
C GLY A 463 2.59 -0.59 -25.30
N LEU A 464 1.33 -0.46 -25.73
CA LEU A 464 0.45 -1.60 -26.02
C LEU A 464 0.63 -2.04 -27.47
N GLN A 465 0.56 -3.34 -27.74
CA GLN A 465 0.73 -3.87 -29.10
C GLN A 465 -0.34 -3.35 -30.05
N GLY A 466 -1.61 -3.43 -29.63
CA GLY A 466 -2.74 -2.91 -30.37
C GLY A 466 -3.58 -1.93 -29.57
N ALA A 467 -4.45 -1.23 -30.30
CA ALA A 467 -5.40 -0.29 -29.74
C ALA A 467 -6.76 -0.93 -29.45
N ASP A 468 -6.97 -2.25 -29.54
CA ASP A 468 -8.24 -2.88 -29.18
C ASP A 468 -8.07 -4.36 -28.77
N SER A 469 -9.10 -4.92 -28.13
CA SER A 469 -9.23 -6.36 -27.83
C SER A 469 -8.07 -6.99 -27.02
N THR A 470 -7.66 -8.21 -27.36
CA THR A 470 -6.55 -8.95 -26.75
C THR A 470 -5.19 -8.31 -27.05
N ALA A 471 -5.03 -7.57 -28.15
CA ALA A 471 -3.79 -6.88 -28.48
C ALA A 471 -3.43 -5.76 -27.49
N ARG A 472 -4.42 -5.19 -26.77
CA ARG A 472 -4.18 -4.29 -25.61
C ARG A 472 -3.68 -5.03 -24.36
N ARG A 473 -3.69 -6.36 -24.36
CA ARG A 473 -3.20 -7.20 -23.26
C ARG A 473 -1.76 -7.68 -23.48
N GLU A 474 -1.15 -7.25 -24.57
CA GLU A 474 0.24 -7.53 -24.89
C GLU A 474 1.03 -6.21 -25.00
N GLY A 475 2.21 -6.17 -24.40
CA GLY A 475 3.09 -5.01 -24.41
C GLY A 475 4.08 -5.04 -25.57
N LYS A 476 4.53 -3.86 -25.99
CA LYS A 476 5.62 -3.64 -26.97
C LYS A 476 6.58 -2.58 -26.48
N GLY A 477 7.83 -2.66 -26.94
CA GLY A 477 8.86 -1.67 -26.61
C GLY A 477 9.09 -1.56 -25.10
N LEU A 478 9.28 -2.69 -24.42
CA LEU A 478 9.59 -2.72 -22.99
C LEU A 478 10.96 -2.11 -22.76
N GLU A 479 11.03 -1.05 -21.95
CA GLU A 479 12.26 -0.37 -21.57
C GLU A 479 12.42 -0.30 -20.05
N ILE A 480 13.67 -0.34 -19.61
CA ILE A 480 14.09 -0.27 -18.21
C ILE A 480 14.88 1.04 -18.08
N ASN A 481 14.27 2.07 -17.51
CA ASN A 481 14.77 3.45 -17.55
C ASN A 481 15.54 3.84 -16.28
N ALA A 482 16.15 2.88 -15.59
CA ALA A 482 16.89 3.16 -14.35
C ALA A 482 18.10 4.09 -14.61
N ASP A 483 18.74 3.95 -15.76
CA ASP A 483 19.86 4.78 -16.25
C ASP A 483 19.40 6.12 -16.86
N LYS A 484 18.10 6.28 -17.15
CA LYS A 484 17.47 7.48 -17.72
C LYS A 484 16.40 8.07 -16.79
N LYS A 485 16.68 8.01 -15.49
CA LYS A 485 15.73 8.38 -14.43
C LYS A 485 15.17 9.80 -14.58
N TYR A 486 16.00 10.76 -15.00
CA TYR A 486 15.57 12.14 -15.22
C TYR A 486 14.47 12.22 -16.29
N ASP A 487 14.71 11.66 -17.48
CA ASP A 487 13.73 11.66 -18.58
C ASP A 487 12.44 10.92 -18.20
N PHE A 488 12.58 9.81 -17.49
CA PHE A 488 11.44 9.07 -16.96
C PHE A 488 10.59 9.93 -16.00
N TYR A 489 11.23 10.73 -15.15
CA TYR A 489 10.54 11.68 -14.26
C TYR A 489 9.98 12.90 -14.96
N VAL A 490 10.58 13.34 -16.08
CA VAL A 490 9.98 14.36 -16.92
C VAL A 490 8.63 13.88 -17.48
N ASP A 491 8.50 12.64 -17.96
CA ASP A 491 7.21 12.12 -18.45
C ASP A 491 6.17 11.92 -17.33
N LEU A 492 6.61 11.49 -16.15
CA LEU A 492 5.72 11.20 -15.02
C LEU A 492 5.25 12.44 -14.27
N TYR A 493 6.20 13.32 -13.93
CA TYR A 493 5.94 14.48 -13.11
C TYR A 493 5.84 15.76 -13.93
N GLY A 494 6.38 15.85 -15.15
CA GLY A 494 6.56 17.13 -15.84
C GLY A 494 7.73 17.93 -15.27
N ALA A 495 8.56 18.53 -16.12
CA ALA A 495 9.79 19.19 -15.69
C ALA A 495 9.60 20.68 -15.38
N LYS A 496 8.87 21.41 -16.24
CA LYS A 496 8.85 22.87 -16.24
C LYS A 496 8.26 23.41 -14.94
N ASN A 497 9.09 24.08 -14.13
CA ASN A 497 8.73 24.69 -12.85
C ASN A 497 8.14 23.73 -11.80
N VAL A 498 8.38 22.42 -11.94
CA VAL A 498 7.84 21.41 -11.03
C VAL A 498 8.93 20.87 -10.12
N PHE A 499 10.00 20.31 -10.71
CA PHE A 499 11.12 19.75 -9.98
C PHE A 499 12.45 20.10 -10.63
N SER A 500 13.51 20.07 -9.83
CA SER A 500 14.89 20.20 -10.27
C SER A 500 15.80 19.24 -9.49
N LEU A 501 17.07 19.16 -9.89
CA LEU A 501 18.11 18.54 -9.08
C LEU A 501 18.77 19.61 -8.21
N ASN A 502 18.94 19.34 -6.92
CA ASN A 502 19.74 20.20 -6.03
C ASN A 502 21.25 19.91 -6.20
N GLU A 503 22.08 20.62 -5.42
CA GLU A 503 23.54 20.45 -5.42
C GLU A 503 23.99 19.02 -5.11
N LYS A 504 23.19 18.27 -4.34
CA LYS A 504 23.42 16.86 -3.99
C LYS A 504 22.86 15.87 -5.02
N GLN A 505 22.39 16.35 -6.16
CA GLN A 505 21.72 15.53 -7.20
C GLN A 505 20.45 14.83 -6.70
N GLU A 506 19.77 15.41 -5.71
CA GLU A 506 18.48 14.94 -5.23
C GLU A 506 17.34 15.69 -5.96
N TYR A 507 16.25 14.97 -6.26
CA TYR A 507 15.05 15.57 -6.85
C TYR A 507 14.32 16.41 -5.80
N VAL A 508 14.08 17.68 -6.12
CA VAL A 508 13.41 18.65 -5.25
C VAL A 508 12.22 19.26 -5.98
N PHE A 509 11.05 19.26 -5.34
CA PHE A 509 9.79 19.78 -5.87
C PHE A 509 9.46 21.13 -5.24
N ALA A 510 9.16 22.12 -6.07
CA ALA A 510 8.87 23.48 -5.62
C ALA A 510 7.36 23.69 -5.47
N ASN A 511 6.95 24.19 -4.31
CA ASN A 511 5.59 24.60 -3.99
C ASN A 511 4.50 23.59 -4.39
N PRO A 512 4.62 22.29 -4.02
CA PRO A 512 3.67 21.27 -4.45
C PRO A 512 2.26 21.58 -3.97
N ARG A 513 1.28 21.27 -4.83
CA ARG A 513 -0.13 21.26 -4.45
C ARG A 513 -0.56 19.86 -4.02
N ILE A 514 -1.39 19.79 -3.00
CA ILE A 514 -2.01 18.57 -2.52
C ILE A 514 -3.54 18.68 -2.61
N SER A 515 -4.19 17.59 -3.03
CA SER A 515 -5.65 17.44 -2.90
C SER A 515 -5.99 17.05 -1.46
N LEU A 516 -7.09 17.55 -0.89
CA LEU A 516 -7.54 17.13 0.44
C LEU A 516 -8.86 16.33 0.32
N PRO A 517 -8.91 15.08 0.81
CA PRO A 517 -10.13 14.28 0.75
C PRO A 517 -11.22 14.84 1.67
N SER A 518 -12.46 14.85 1.17
CA SER A 518 -13.60 15.34 1.94
C SER A 518 -14.93 14.78 1.48
N TYR A 519 -15.97 15.01 2.29
CA TYR A 519 -17.35 14.69 1.95
C TYR A 519 -17.85 15.44 0.70
N LEU A 520 -17.21 16.56 0.33
CA LEU A 520 -17.56 17.30 -0.89
C LEU A 520 -17.23 16.49 -2.15
N ASP A 521 -16.27 15.57 -2.05
CA ASP A 521 -15.72 14.78 -3.16
C ASP A 521 -16.27 13.34 -3.19
N PHE A 522 -17.14 12.99 -2.23
CA PHE A 522 -17.60 11.63 -2.05
C PHE A 522 -18.39 11.13 -3.27
N LYS A 523 -17.87 10.07 -3.89
CA LYS A 523 -18.37 9.46 -5.13
C LYS A 523 -18.51 10.44 -6.30
N LYS A 524 -17.64 11.46 -6.34
CA LYS A 524 -17.56 12.42 -7.44
C LYS A 524 -16.20 12.34 -8.10
N ALA A 525 -16.16 12.36 -9.42
CA ALA A 525 -14.93 12.39 -10.20
C ALA A 525 -14.29 13.80 -10.19
N SER A 526 -14.11 14.38 -9.01
CA SER A 526 -13.60 15.74 -8.81
C SER A 526 -12.93 15.91 -7.45
N VAL A 527 -12.12 16.95 -7.32
CA VAL A 527 -11.54 17.39 -6.04
C VAL A 527 -11.91 18.84 -5.81
N SER A 528 -12.58 19.08 -4.69
CA SER A 528 -13.13 20.39 -4.30
C SER A 528 -12.14 21.22 -3.51
N THR A 529 -11.24 20.58 -2.76
CA THR A 529 -10.31 21.27 -1.86
C THR A 529 -8.86 20.90 -2.18
N ARG A 530 -8.02 21.92 -2.34
CA ARG A 530 -6.60 21.80 -2.65
C ARG A 530 -5.82 22.81 -1.83
N LEU A 531 -4.60 22.45 -1.45
CA LEU A 531 -3.70 23.31 -0.70
C LEU A 531 -2.34 23.34 -1.39
N GLN A 532 -1.81 24.54 -1.62
CA GLN A 532 -0.43 24.72 -2.06
C GLN A 532 0.45 24.80 -0.82
N ILE A 533 1.52 24.00 -0.78
CA ILE A 533 2.45 23.99 0.34
C ILE A 533 3.71 24.73 -0.10
N PRO A 534 3.97 25.96 0.39
CA PRO A 534 5.14 26.73 -0.01
C PRO A 534 6.44 26.04 0.39
N GLY A 535 7.49 26.21 -0.41
CA GLY A 535 8.83 25.71 -0.11
C GLY A 535 9.34 24.68 -1.12
N GLN A 536 10.39 23.96 -0.71
CA GLN A 536 11.08 22.96 -1.51
C GLN A 536 11.10 21.63 -0.76
N TYR A 537 10.67 20.57 -1.43
CA TYR A 537 10.46 19.26 -0.81
C TYR A 537 11.19 18.18 -1.59
N ARG A 538 12.00 17.38 -0.89
CA ARG A 538 12.74 16.28 -1.50
C ARG A 538 11.81 15.14 -1.90
N LEU A 539 12.20 14.39 -2.93
CA LEU A 539 11.57 13.12 -3.27
C LEU A 539 11.98 12.05 -2.25
N TYR A 540 11.01 11.38 -1.65
CA TYR A 540 11.21 10.10 -0.99
C TYR A 540 10.88 8.98 -1.99
N GLU A 541 11.84 8.10 -2.25
CA GLU A 541 11.63 6.96 -3.13
C GLU A 541 11.65 5.67 -2.33
N GLN A 542 10.48 5.06 -2.18
CA GLN A 542 10.43 3.74 -1.58
C GLN A 542 11.01 2.72 -2.57
N ALA A 543 11.95 1.91 -2.08
CA ALA A 543 12.39 0.71 -2.79
C ALA A 543 11.18 -0.14 -3.17
N TYR A 544 11.19 -0.66 -4.39
CA TYR A 544 10.09 -1.48 -4.87
C TYR A 544 10.04 -2.82 -4.14
N GLU A 545 8.86 -3.14 -3.58
CA GLU A 545 8.60 -4.45 -3.00
C GLU A 545 8.42 -5.49 -4.12
N LYS A 546 9.28 -6.52 -4.13
CA LYS A 546 9.24 -7.60 -5.12
C LYS A 546 7.90 -8.33 -5.10
N ASP A 547 7.44 -8.79 -6.27
CA ASP A 547 6.15 -9.49 -6.39
C ASP A 547 6.20 -10.87 -5.71
N LYS A 548 5.63 -10.96 -4.51
CA LYS A 548 5.55 -12.20 -3.73
C LYS A 548 4.25 -12.96 -4.00
N VAL A 549 4.24 -13.73 -5.08
CA VAL A 549 3.08 -14.53 -5.51
C VAL A 549 3.47 -15.93 -5.95
N GLN A 550 2.66 -16.91 -5.56
CA GLN A 550 2.74 -18.26 -6.10
C GLN A 550 1.73 -18.43 -7.23
N MET A 551 2.18 -18.94 -8.37
CA MET A 551 1.31 -19.41 -9.45
C MET A 551 0.89 -20.85 -9.21
N TYR A 552 -0.32 -21.21 -9.62
CA TYR A 552 -0.81 -22.59 -9.55
C TYR A 552 -1.73 -22.93 -10.70
N ALA A 553 -1.82 -24.21 -11.02
CA ALA A 553 -2.88 -24.75 -11.86
C ALA A 553 -4.05 -25.24 -10.99
N ILE A 554 -5.25 -24.91 -11.44
CA ILE A 554 -6.52 -25.45 -10.97
C ILE A 554 -7.29 -25.78 -12.24
N GLY A 555 -7.89 -26.97 -12.34
CA GLY A 555 -8.42 -27.55 -13.59
C GLY A 555 -9.07 -26.56 -14.56
N GLU A 556 -10.40 -26.41 -14.51
CA GLU A 556 -11.12 -25.35 -15.22
C GLU A 556 -11.49 -24.22 -14.26
N MET A 557 -11.62 -22.98 -14.75
CA MET A 557 -12.04 -21.86 -13.89
C MET A 557 -13.57 -21.85 -13.69
N THR A 558 -14.06 -22.75 -12.85
CA THR A 558 -15.47 -22.82 -12.42
C THR A 558 -15.81 -21.74 -11.38
N PRO A 559 -17.10 -21.46 -11.13
CA PRO A 559 -17.50 -20.58 -10.03
C PRO A 559 -16.89 -20.97 -8.68
N GLN A 560 -16.82 -22.28 -8.36
CA GLN A 560 -16.20 -22.77 -7.13
C GLN A 560 -14.69 -22.48 -7.09
N ASN A 561 -13.98 -22.70 -8.20
CA ASN A 561 -12.53 -22.47 -8.27
C ASN A 561 -12.17 -20.98 -8.14
N LYS A 562 -13.05 -20.08 -8.58
CA LYS A 562 -12.91 -18.65 -8.27
C LYS A 562 -13.06 -18.33 -6.79
N LEU A 563 -14.00 -18.98 -6.12
CA LEU A 563 -14.18 -18.80 -4.67
C LEU A 563 -12.94 -19.32 -3.93
N ILE A 564 -12.33 -20.42 -4.39
CA ILE A 564 -11.04 -20.88 -3.86
C ILE A 564 -9.93 -19.85 -4.12
N ALA A 565 -9.82 -19.29 -5.34
CA ALA A 565 -8.84 -18.23 -5.62
C ALA A 565 -9.05 -17.00 -4.71
N ARG A 566 -10.30 -16.57 -4.52
CA ARG A 566 -10.67 -15.48 -3.62
C ARG A 566 -10.30 -15.78 -2.16
N LEU A 567 -10.59 -16.99 -1.70
CA LEU A 567 -10.31 -17.46 -0.35
C LEU A 567 -8.83 -17.28 0.02
N MET A 568 -7.91 -17.46 -0.94
CA MET A 568 -6.47 -17.27 -0.72
C MET A 568 -6.12 -15.84 -0.28
N GLY A 569 -6.89 -14.83 -0.68
CA GLY A 569 -6.72 -13.43 -0.24
C GLY A 569 -7.37 -13.10 1.09
N ARG A 570 -8.11 -14.06 1.67
CA ARG A 570 -8.95 -13.92 2.85
C ARG A 570 -8.48 -14.75 4.05
N VAL A 571 -7.41 -15.54 3.87
CA VAL A 571 -6.84 -16.33 4.97
C VAL A 571 -6.51 -15.42 6.15
N ARG A 572 -6.98 -15.83 7.33
CA ARG A 572 -6.82 -15.08 8.56
C ARG A 572 -6.70 -16.02 9.76
N GLY A 573 -5.60 -15.88 10.49
CA GLY A 573 -5.41 -16.44 11.82
C GLY A 573 -5.28 -15.33 12.85
N CYS A 574 -5.79 -15.55 14.05
CA CYS A 574 -5.70 -14.59 15.14
C CYS A 574 -5.10 -15.24 16.39
N ALA A 575 -4.58 -14.41 17.29
CA ALA A 575 -4.08 -14.88 18.57
C ALA A 575 -5.19 -15.56 19.39
N PRO A 576 -4.84 -16.44 20.36
CA PRO A 576 -5.81 -17.12 21.21
C PRO A 576 -6.69 -16.17 22.01
N THR A 577 -6.15 -15.03 22.44
CA THR A 577 -6.84 -14.02 23.24
C THR A 577 -7.69 -13.06 22.40
N SER A 578 -7.55 -13.08 21.07
CA SER A 578 -8.29 -12.21 20.16
C SER A 578 -9.72 -12.69 19.97
N ASN A 579 -10.67 -11.74 19.89
CA ASN A 579 -12.03 -12.05 19.47
C ASN A 579 -12.05 -12.49 18.00
N LYS A 580 -12.38 -13.77 17.76
CA LYS A 580 -12.34 -14.42 16.44
C LYS A 580 -13.32 -13.84 15.42
N GLN A 581 -14.43 -13.25 15.88
CA GLN A 581 -15.36 -12.54 15.00
C GLN A 581 -14.79 -11.18 14.59
N GLN A 582 -14.31 -10.39 15.55
CA GLN A 582 -13.76 -9.06 15.28
C GLN A 582 -12.51 -9.10 14.40
N CYS A 583 -11.63 -10.08 14.64
CA CYS A 583 -10.37 -10.23 13.91
C CYS A 583 -10.52 -10.87 12.52
N GLY A 584 -11.72 -11.38 12.17
CA GLY A 584 -12.05 -11.94 10.86
C GLY A 584 -11.75 -13.44 10.66
N GLU A 585 -11.13 -14.14 11.63
CA GLU A 585 -10.85 -15.57 11.52
C GLU A 585 -12.13 -16.41 11.42
N ALA A 586 -13.17 -16.08 12.18
CA ALA A 586 -14.45 -16.81 12.12
C ALA A 586 -15.10 -16.73 10.73
N ALA A 587 -15.03 -15.57 10.08
CA ALA A 587 -15.55 -15.37 8.73
C ALA A 587 -14.76 -16.19 7.69
N PHE A 588 -13.42 -16.18 7.81
CA PHE A 588 -12.55 -17.00 6.97
C PHE A 588 -12.84 -18.51 7.15
N ASP A 589 -12.87 -19.00 8.38
CA ASP A 589 -13.07 -20.42 8.67
C ASP A 589 -14.45 -20.91 8.17
N GLN A 590 -15.48 -20.07 8.25
CA GLN A 590 -16.80 -20.36 7.69
C GLN A 590 -16.74 -20.50 6.16
N GLU A 591 -16.06 -19.58 5.47
CA GLU A 591 -15.89 -19.64 4.01
C GLU A 591 -15.08 -20.89 3.61
N LEU A 592 -13.97 -21.17 4.28
CA LEU A 592 -13.12 -22.35 4.05
C LEU A 592 -13.92 -23.65 4.17
N LYS A 593 -14.68 -23.81 5.26
CA LYS A 593 -15.55 -24.98 5.50
C LYS A 593 -16.63 -25.15 4.44
N SER A 594 -17.10 -24.06 3.82
CA SER A 594 -18.10 -24.14 2.75
C SER A 594 -17.52 -24.62 1.42
N LEU A 595 -16.22 -24.39 1.18
CA LEU A 595 -15.58 -24.59 -0.12
C LEU A 595 -14.76 -25.87 -0.23
N VAL A 596 -14.19 -26.35 0.89
CA VAL A 596 -13.16 -27.41 0.91
C VAL A 596 -13.64 -28.68 1.65
N LYS A 597 -14.96 -28.95 1.64
CA LYS A 597 -15.49 -30.22 2.16
C LYS A 597 -14.93 -31.45 1.43
#